data_AF-A0A537FM64-F1
#
_entry.id   AF-A0A537FM64-F1
#
_cell.length_a   1.000
_cell.length_b   1.000
_cell.length_c   1.000
_cell.angle_alpha   90.00
_cell.angle_beta   90.00
_cell.angle_gamma   90.00
#
_symmetry.space_group_name_H-M   'P 1'
#
loop_
_entity.id
_entity.type
_entity.pdbx_description
1 polymer ?
#
loop_
_entity_poly.entity_id
_entity_poly.type
_entity_poly.pdbx_seq_one_letter_code
_entity_poly.pdbx_strand_id
1 'polypeptide(L)'
;KFRQDPVSDEIIRSILKAATRAASGSNTQPWEFVVVRDARVKARLAEPMLRTWLERLSSGPRMTGRMKEVYDDATEMLRNTEKVPAIIYCCIDLNRVSKSEEVRYASILPS
;
A
#
# COMPACT_ATOMS: atom_id res chain seq x y z
N LYS A 1 4.52 -0.98 -16.23
CA LYS A 1 5.58 0.06 -16.34
C LYS A 1 5.00 1.47 -16.18
N PHE A 2 5.69 2.34 -15.44
CA PHE A 2 5.23 3.71 -15.11
C PHE A 2 5.85 4.78 -16.03
N ARG A 3 5.07 5.82 -16.33
CA ARG A 3 5.59 7.09 -16.88
C ARG A 3 6.13 7.96 -15.75
N GLN A 4 7.11 8.82 -16.06
CA GLN A 4 7.72 9.73 -15.09
C GLN A 4 6.91 11.02 -14.88
N ASP A 5 5.88 11.25 -15.67
CA ASP A 5 5.01 12.41 -15.51
C ASP A 5 4.42 12.45 -14.10
N PRO A 6 4.44 13.61 -13.44
CA PRO A 6 3.88 13.74 -12.11
C PRO A 6 2.38 13.46 -12.15
N VAL A 7 1.89 12.70 -11.17
CA VAL A 7 0.45 12.53 -10.95
C VAL A 7 -0.08 13.80 -10.29
N SER A 8 -1.17 14.35 -10.81
CA SER A 8 -1.76 15.58 -10.27
C SER A 8 -2.32 15.38 -8.87
N ASP A 9 -2.30 16.45 -8.07
CA ASP A 9 -2.89 16.45 -6.73
C ASP A 9 -4.39 16.12 -6.75
N GLU A 10 -5.10 16.51 -7.82
CA GLU A 10 -6.52 16.23 -7.99
C GLU A 10 -6.79 14.73 -8.11
N ILE A 11 -5.97 14.01 -8.89
CA ILE A 11 -6.08 12.56 -9.04
C ILE A 11 -5.81 11.88 -7.70
N ILE A 12 -4.71 12.26 -7.03
CA ILE A 12 -4.37 11.71 -5.71
C ILE A 12 -5.51 11.97 -4.71
N ARG A 13 -6.03 13.20 -4.65
CA ARG A 13 -7.14 13.56 -3.75
C ARG A 13 -8.41 12.77 -4.06
N SER A 14 -8.70 12.52 -5.34
CA SER A 14 -9.85 11.71 -5.75
C SER A 14 -9.71 10.25 -5.30
N ILE A 15 -8.52 9.67 -5.44
CA ILE A 15 -8.20 8.32 -4.94
C ILE A 15 -8.39 8.26 -3.42
N LEU A 16 -7.81 9.21 -2.68
CA LEU A 16 -7.92 9.26 -1.22
C LEU A 16 -9.38 9.44 -0.76
N LYS A 17 -10.16 10.29 -1.43
CA LYS A 17 -11.59 10.49 -1.16
C LYS A 17 -12.43 9.24 -1.41
N ALA A 18 -12.03 8.40 -2.37
CA ALA A 18 -12.66 7.10 -2.58
C ALA A 18 -12.26 6.12 -1.47
N ALA A 19 -10.98 6.07 -1.10
CA ALA A 19 -10.45 5.18 -0.08
C ALA A 19 -11.08 5.42 1.32
N THR A 20 -11.33 6.69 1.68
CA THR A 20 -11.96 7.02 2.98
C THR A 20 -13.40 6.55 3.12
N ARG A 21 -14.06 6.15 2.03
CA ARG A 21 -15.43 5.62 2.03
C ARG A 21 -15.49 4.11 2.30
N ALA A 22 -14.35 3.45 2.50
CA ALA A 22 -14.33 2.06 2.92
C ALA A 22 -15.08 1.86 4.25
N ALA A 23 -15.76 0.72 4.42
CA ALA A 23 -16.44 0.41 5.68
C ALA A 23 -15.42 0.17 6.80
N SER A 24 -15.60 0.82 7.95
CA SER A 24 -14.85 0.56 9.19
C SER A 24 -15.81 0.22 10.32
N GLY A 25 -15.41 -0.68 11.21
CA GLY A 25 -16.23 -0.98 12.38
C GLY A 25 -16.38 0.24 13.28
N SER A 26 -17.61 0.45 13.76
CA SER A 26 -18.03 1.67 14.46
C SER A 26 -17.74 2.98 13.70
N ASN A 27 -17.51 2.91 12.38
CA ASN A 27 -17.19 4.04 11.52
C ASN A 27 -15.99 4.90 11.98
N THR A 28 -15.02 4.32 12.69
CA THR A 28 -13.89 5.07 13.26
C THR A 28 -12.93 5.62 12.22
N GLN A 29 -12.99 5.10 10.99
CA GLN A 29 -12.18 5.49 9.84
C GLN A 29 -10.69 5.60 10.20
N PRO A 30 -10.06 4.51 10.69
CA PRO A 30 -8.72 4.56 11.29
C PRO A 30 -7.59 4.61 10.25
N TRP A 31 -7.92 4.84 8.98
CA TRP A 31 -6.97 4.89 7.88
C TRP A 31 -6.18 6.20 7.91
N GLU A 32 -4.87 6.06 7.77
CA GLU A 32 -3.94 7.16 7.55
C GLU A 32 -3.26 6.93 6.20
N PHE A 33 -3.21 7.95 5.34
CA PHE A 33 -2.62 7.83 4.01
C PHE A 33 -1.41 8.74 3.88
N VAL A 34 -0.24 8.14 3.63
CA VAL A 34 1.01 8.89 3.43
C VAL A 34 1.37 8.86 1.95
N VAL A 35 1.28 10.03 1.31
CA VAL A 35 1.65 10.20 -0.10
C VAL A 35 3.11 10.61 -0.21
N VAL A 36 3.94 9.72 -0.74
CA VAL A 36 5.38 9.95 -0.94
C VAL A 36 5.66 10.23 -2.41
N ARG A 37 6.14 11.45 -2.68
CA ARG A 37 6.57 11.91 -4.02
C ARG A 37 8.04 12.32 -4.06
N ASP A 38 8.60 12.69 -2.90
CA ASP A 38 9.98 13.13 -2.79
C ASP A 38 10.96 12.02 -3.21
N ALA A 39 11.81 12.33 -4.18
CA ALA A 39 12.75 11.38 -4.75
C ALA A 39 13.78 10.88 -3.73
N ARG A 40 14.20 11.72 -2.77
CA ARG A 40 15.16 11.34 -1.73
C ARG A 40 14.52 10.39 -0.72
N VAL A 41 13.27 10.64 -0.33
CA VAL A 41 12.51 9.73 0.54
C VAL A 41 12.31 8.38 -0.14
N LYS A 42 11.87 8.37 -1.40
CA LYS A 42 11.74 7.12 -2.19
C LYS A 42 13.06 6.36 -2.29
N ALA A 43 14.17 7.04 -2.58
CA ALA A 43 15.49 6.42 -2.68
C ALA A 43 15.93 5.76 -1.36
N ARG A 44 15.65 6.40 -0.22
CA ARG A 44 15.93 5.84 1.12
C ARG A 44 15.11 4.59 1.44
N LEU A 45 13.92 4.46 0.85
CA LEU A 45 13.00 3.35 1.11
C LEU A 45 13.16 2.20 0.10
N ALA A 46 13.69 2.46 -1.09
CA ALA A 46 13.74 1.49 -2.19
C ALA A 46 14.48 0.19 -1.80
N GLU A 47 15.67 0.32 -1.23
CA GLU A 47 16.51 -0.82 -0.84
C GLU A 47 15.87 -1.68 0.27
N PRO A 48 15.47 -1.13 1.44
CA PRO A 48 14.89 -1.94 2.51
C PRO A 48 13.56 -2.57 2.09
N MET A 49 12.71 -1.86 1.33
CA MET A 49 11.46 -2.42 0.84
C MET A 49 11.69 -3.59 -0.13
N LEU A 50 12.62 -3.45 -1.09
CA LEU A 50 12.92 -4.51 -2.04
C LEU A 50 13.51 -5.73 -1.33
N ARG A 51 14.41 -5.52 -0.36
CA ARG A 51 15.02 -6.61 0.41
C ARG A 51 13.95 -7.43 1.15
N THR A 52 13.14 -6.78 1.97
CA THR A 52 12.08 -7.47 2.74
C THR A 52 11.04 -8.14 1.84
N TRP A 53 10.73 -7.53 0.68
CA TRP A 53 9.85 -8.12 -0.32
C TRP A 53 10.41 -9.42 -0.91
N LEU A 54 11.68 -9.42 -1.32
CA LEU A 54 12.33 -10.60 -1.89
C LEU A 54 12.48 -11.72 -0.86
N GLU A 55 12.85 -11.40 0.38
CA GLU A 55 12.90 -12.36 1.49
C GLU A 55 11.53 -13.04 1.67
N ARG A 56 10.44 -12.27 1.72
CA ARG A 56 9.08 -12.80 1.84
C ARG A 56 8.68 -13.69 0.66
N LEU A 57 9.05 -13.30 -0.56
CA LEU A 57 8.80 -14.09 -1.77
C LEU A 57 9.55 -15.43 -1.74
N SER A 58 10.81 -15.42 -1.29
CA SER A 58 11.63 -16.63 -1.18
C SER A 58 11.14 -17.60 -0.12
N SER A 59 10.56 -17.09 0.98
CA SER A 59 10.01 -17.93 2.07
C SER A 59 8.55 -18.34 1.87
N GLY A 60 7.88 -17.82 0.84
CA GLY A 60 6.46 -18.06 0.56
C GLY A 60 6.19 -19.36 -0.21
N PRO A 61 4.93 -19.82 -0.25
CA PRO A 61 4.53 -20.92 -1.13
C PRO A 61 4.74 -20.54 -2.60
N ARG A 62 4.99 -21.52 -3.47
CA ARG A 62 5.02 -21.26 -4.92
C ARG A 62 3.68 -20.73 -5.39
N MET A 63 3.71 -19.58 -6.04
CA MET A 63 2.53 -18.90 -6.55
C MET A 63 2.29 -19.22 -8.02
N THR A 64 1.03 -19.28 -8.42
CA THR A 64 0.60 -19.56 -9.79
C THR A 64 -0.52 -18.61 -10.24
N GLY A 65 -0.74 -18.56 -11.55
CA GLY A 65 -1.80 -17.76 -12.17
C GLY A 65 -1.70 -16.27 -11.85
N ARG A 66 -2.87 -15.62 -11.74
CA ARG A 66 -3.00 -14.17 -11.52
C ARG A 66 -2.25 -13.66 -10.29
N MET A 67 -2.09 -14.48 -9.25
CA MET A 67 -1.36 -14.07 -8.05
C MET A 67 0.13 -13.87 -8.33
N LYS A 68 0.72 -14.73 -9.18
CA LYS A 68 2.10 -14.58 -9.62
C LYS A 68 2.30 -13.27 -10.39
N GLU A 69 1.40 -12.96 -11.32
CA GLU A 69 1.45 -11.73 -12.13
C GLU A 69 1.44 -10.47 -11.25
N VAL A 70 0.54 -10.41 -10.26
CA VAL A 70 0.45 -9.28 -9.32
C VAL A 70 1.75 -9.10 -8.53
N TYR A 71 2.40 -10.19 -8.11
CA TYR A 71 3.65 -10.09 -7.37
C TYR A 71 4.85 -9.79 -8.26
N ASP A 72 4.86 -10.25 -9.51
CA ASP A 72 5.89 -9.88 -10.48
C ASP A 72 5.81 -8.38 -10.78
N ASP A 73 4.60 -7.83 -10.97
CA ASP A 73 4.37 -6.39 -11.15
C ASP A 73 4.81 -5.57 -9.93
N ALA A 74 4.48 -6.03 -8.72
CA ALA A 74 4.92 -5.40 -7.48
C ALA A 74 6.46 -5.45 -7.33
N THR A 75 7.08 -6.56 -7.75
CA THR A 75 8.54 -6.70 -7.78
C THR A 75 9.16 -5.72 -8.77
N GLU A 76 8.60 -5.58 -9.98
CA GLU A 76 9.07 -4.62 -10.98
C GLU A 76 8.94 -3.18 -10.48
N MET A 77 7.83 -2.85 -9.81
CA MET A 77 7.60 -1.55 -9.18
C MET A 77 8.70 -1.25 -8.16
N LEU A 78 8.98 -2.17 -7.23
CA LEU A 78 9.99 -1.99 -6.18
C LEU A 78 11.40 -1.84 -6.76
N ARG A 79 11.73 -2.61 -7.80
CA ARG A 79 13.01 -2.49 -8.52
C ARG A 79 13.19 -1.16 -9.24
N ASN A 80 12.10 -0.46 -9.56
CA ASN A 80 12.11 0.80 -10.30
C ASN A 80 11.44 1.93 -9.49
N THR A 81 11.58 1.91 -8.16
CA THR A 81 10.94 2.85 -7.22
C THR A 81 11.21 4.32 -7.58
N GLU A 82 12.38 4.63 -8.14
CA GLU A 82 12.77 5.96 -8.60
C GLU A 82 11.85 6.49 -9.71
N LYS A 83 11.38 5.61 -10.61
CA LYS A 83 10.50 5.94 -11.73
C LYS A 83 9.02 6.01 -11.35
N VAL A 84 8.65 5.52 -10.17
CA VAL A 84 7.27 5.56 -9.68
C VAL A 84 6.91 7.00 -9.30
N PRO A 85 5.91 7.65 -9.93
CA PRO A 85 5.67 9.09 -9.70
C PRO A 85 5.12 9.41 -8.30
N ALA A 86 4.39 8.48 -7.68
CA ALA A 86 3.93 8.59 -6.30
C ALA A 86 3.70 7.21 -5.68
N ILE A 87 3.99 7.07 -4.39
CA ILE A 87 3.67 5.90 -3.58
C ILE A 87 2.71 6.33 -2.48
N ILE A 88 1.58 5.64 -2.34
CA ILE A 88 0.62 5.88 -1.26
C ILE A 88 0.73 4.72 -0.28
N TYR A 89 1.22 5.01 0.92
CA TYR A 89 1.19 4.04 2.02
C TYR A 89 -0.18 4.12 2.70
N CYS A 90 -0.90 3.01 2.67
CA CYS A 90 -2.13 2.83 3.43
C CYS A 90 -1.76 2.32 4.83
N CYS A 91 -1.95 3.16 5.82
CA CYS A 91 -1.63 2.87 7.21
C CYS A 91 -2.92 2.80 8.04
N ILE A 92 -2.83 2.17 9.21
CA ILE A 92 -3.92 2.07 10.18
C ILE A 92 -3.41 2.63 11.50
N ASP A 93 -4.13 3.59 12.08
CA ASP A 93 -3.91 4.02 13.46
C ASP A 93 -4.59 3.04 14.42
N LEU A 94 -3.76 2.21 15.06
CA LEU A 94 -4.20 1.19 16.00
C LEU A 94 -4.91 1.76 17.23
N ASN A 95 -4.73 3.05 17.56
CA ASN A 95 -5.45 3.70 18.65
C ASN A 95 -6.90 4.04 18.28
N ARG A 96 -7.20 4.12 16.99
CA ARG A 96 -8.52 4.44 16.44
C ARG A 96 -9.28 3.23 15.93
N VAL A 97 -8.65 2.05 15.92
CA VAL A 97 -9.35 0.79 15.65
C VAL A 97 -10.20 0.43 16.87
N SER A 98 -11.50 0.21 16.66
CA SER A 98 -12.37 -0.27 17.75
C SER A 98 -11.89 -1.64 18.24
N LYS A 99 -11.84 -1.79 19.56
CA LYS A 99 -11.40 -3.03 20.23
C LYS A 99 -12.54 -4.02 20.48
N SER A 100 -13.77 -3.65 20.10
CA SER A 100 -14.93 -4.51 20.31
C SER A 100 -14.86 -5.74 19.38
N GLU A 101 -15.42 -6.84 19.86
CA GLU A 101 -15.37 -8.13 19.17
C GLU A 101 -16.15 -8.08 17.84
N GLU A 102 -17.22 -7.29 17.77
CA GLU A 102 -18.01 -7.10 16.55
C GLU A 102 -17.22 -6.38 15.44
N VAL A 103 -16.25 -5.54 15.80
CA VAL A 103 -15.45 -4.77 14.84
C VAL A 103 -14.28 -5.59 14.27
N ARG A 104 -13.83 -6.65 14.94
CA ARG A 104 -12.80 -7.56 14.38
C ARG A 104 -13.24 -8.18 13.06
N TYR A 105 -14.53 -8.47 12.89
CA TYR A 105 -15.10 -9.06 11.68
C TYR A 105 -15.41 -8.05 10.58
N ALA A 106 -15.35 -6.74 10.89
CA ALA A 106 -15.51 -5.67 9.90
C ALA A 106 -14.17 -5.28 9.22
N SER A 107 -13.09 -6.00 9.53
CA SER A 107 -11.75 -5.77 8.96
C SER A 107 -11.57 -6.53 7.65
N ILE A 108 -10.98 -5.86 6.65
CA ILE A 108 -10.51 -6.49 5.40
C ILE A 108 -9.24 -7.35 5.59
N LEU A 109 -8.62 -7.28 6.77
CA LEU A 109 -7.50 -8.14 7.15
C LEU A 109 -8.06 -9.37 7.89
N PRO A 110 -7.63 -10.59 7.53
CA PRO A 110 -8.04 -11.79 8.24
C PRO A 110 -7.62 -11.70 9.71
N SER A 111 -8.57 -11.98 10.58
CA SER A 111 -8.43 -12.08 12.04
C SER A 111 -7.66 -13.31 12.49
#